data_AF-A0A2N6KCT5-F1
#
_entry.id   AF-A0A2N6KCT5-F1
#
_cell.length_a   1.000
_cell.length_b   1.000
_cell.length_c   1.000
_cell.angle_alpha   90.00
_cell.angle_beta   90.00
_cell.angle_gamma   90.00
#
_symmetry.space_group_name_H-M   'P 1'
#
loop_
_entity.id
_entity.type
_entity.pdbx_description
1 polymer ?
#
loop_
_entity_poly.entity_id
_entity_poly.type
_entity_poly.pdbx_seq_one_letter_code
_entity_poly.pdbx_strand_id
1 'polypeptide(L)'
;MGVKLGILGLGTVGTGTVQLLQDNAGRHPLLRDVEIYRVGVRSLDKPRMVELPGAVLTTDLAAIVNDPQVDIVVEVIGGLEPARSLILKAIENGKHVVTANKAVISRFGDEIFTAANKAGVYVMLEAAVGGGIPVIQPLKQSLSVNRIHTVTGIVNGTTNYILTRMQAEGISFDDVLADAQKLGYAEADPTADVDGLDAADKIAILASLAFGGRIKLQDVYCEGIRQVSKTDIAYADKLGFVIKLLAIAKTVNPSAITPTLREATYASTPNHPISVRVHPTLVPKAHPLASINGVYNAILVEGEPIGQVMFFGPGAGAGATASAVSSDILNLVAALQASTATPNPLLSCRHQDYCQITPLEELVTRFYTRFLTKDQPGVIGKLGTCFGKYSVSLESVVQTGFQGELAEIVVVTHDVREGDFRQALAEIRTLEAIDSIPSLLRVL
;
A
#
# COMPACT_ATOMS: atom_id res chain seq x y z
N MET A 1 0.61 29.08 -25.52
CA MET A 1 -0.34 28.07 -26.02
C MET A 1 -0.57 27.14 -24.85
N GLY A 2 -1.82 26.92 -24.42
CA GLY A 2 -2.10 26.09 -23.25
C GLY A 2 -1.82 24.61 -23.51
N VAL A 3 -1.52 23.86 -22.45
CA VAL A 3 -1.35 22.40 -22.45
C VAL A 3 -2.72 21.74 -22.48
N LYS A 4 -2.96 20.90 -23.48
CA LYS A 4 -4.26 20.25 -23.72
C LYS A 4 -4.34 18.88 -23.05
N LEU A 5 -5.39 18.70 -22.25
CA LEU A 5 -5.68 17.46 -21.54
C LEU A 5 -6.70 16.59 -22.28
N GLY A 6 -6.40 15.30 -22.34
CA GLY A 6 -7.35 14.23 -22.64
C GLY A 6 -7.66 13.43 -21.38
N ILE A 7 -8.84 13.58 -20.79
CA ILE A 7 -9.22 12.86 -19.57
C ILE A 7 -9.96 11.57 -19.94
N LEU A 8 -9.48 10.43 -19.45
CA LEU A 8 -10.12 9.13 -19.63
C LEU A 8 -10.84 8.75 -18.33
N GLY A 9 -12.17 8.83 -18.35
CA GLY A 9 -13.02 8.59 -17.20
C GLY A 9 -13.46 9.89 -16.51
N LEU A 10 -14.76 9.97 -16.22
CA LEU A 10 -15.37 11.10 -15.52
C LEU A 10 -16.25 10.60 -14.36
N GLY A 11 -15.69 9.68 -13.57
CA GLY A 11 -16.27 9.21 -12.31
C GLY A 11 -16.00 10.18 -11.16
N THR A 12 -15.94 9.67 -9.93
CA THR A 12 -15.71 10.47 -8.72
C THR A 12 -14.40 11.28 -8.79
N VAL A 13 -13.28 10.62 -9.12
CA VAL A 13 -11.97 11.28 -9.21
C VAL A 13 -11.91 12.24 -10.40
N GLY A 14 -12.27 11.79 -11.61
CA GLY A 14 -12.26 12.64 -12.79
C GLY A 14 -13.14 13.89 -12.65
N THR A 15 -14.32 13.76 -12.02
CA THR A 15 -15.19 14.91 -11.73
C THR A 15 -14.50 15.89 -10.78
N GLY A 16 -13.91 15.39 -9.69
CA GLY A 16 -13.14 16.21 -8.76
C GLY A 16 -11.96 16.93 -9.43
N THR A 17 -11.23 16.24 -10.32
CA THR A 17 -10.12 16.84 -11.08
C THR A 17 -10.62 17.97 -11.97
N VAL A 18 -11.72 17.77 -12.71
CA VAL A 18 -12.31 18.82 -13.56
C VAL A 18 -12.74 20.03 -12.73
N GLN A 19 -13.41 19.82 -11.60
CA GLN A 19 -13.80 20.89 -10.68
C GLN A 19 -12.58 21.69 -10.21
N LEU A 20 -11.50 21.00 -9.84
CA LEU A 20 -10.29 21.64 -9.33
C LEU A 20 -9.58 22.47 -10.41
N LEU A 21 -9.52 21.95 -11.65
CA LEU A 21 -8.93 22.65 -12.80
C LEU A 21 -9.77 23.85 -13.29
N GLN A 22 -11.09 23.83 -13.10
CA GLN A 22 -11.97 24.96 -13.48
C GLN A 22 -11.97 26.07 -12.42
N ASP A 23 -11.86 25.73 -11.13
CA ASP A 23 -11.83 26.68 -10.02
C ASP A 23 -10.41 27.21 -9.77
N ASN A 24 -10.02 28.21 -10.57
CA ASN A 24 -8.66 28.77 -10.55
C ASN A 24 -8.46 29.88 -9.50
N ALA A 25 -9.49 30.26 -8.75
CA ALA A 25 -9.40 31.37 -7.81
C ALA A 25 -8.51 31.01 -6.61
N GLY A 26 -7.46 31.79 -6.36
CA GLY A 26 -6.53 31.55 -5.25
C GLY A 26 -5.63 30.32 -5.40
N ARG A 27 -5.65 29.63 -6.55
CA ARG A 27 -4.80 28.47 -6.86
C ARG A 27 -3.60 28.86 -7.72
N HIS A 28 -2.71 27.89 -7.95
CA HIS A 28 -1.46 28.13 -8.68
C HIS A 28 -1.71 28.67 -10.11
N PRO A 29 -1.01 29.73 -10.57
CA PRO A 29 -1.28 30.38 -11.86
C PRO A 29 -1.19 29.46 -13.09
N LEU A 30 -0.32 28.43 -13.05
CA LEU A 30 -0.17 27.46 -14.14
C LEU A 30 -1.46 26.70 -14.50
N LEU A 31 -2.45 26.66 -13.60
CA LEU A 31 -3.76 26.07 -13.94
C LEU A 31 -4.45 26.80 -15.10
N ARG A 32 -4.15 28.09 -15.31
CA ARG A 32 -4.68 28.88 -16.43
C ARG A 32 -4.09 28.47 -17.78
N ASP A 33 -2.95 27.77 -17.76
CA ASP A 33 -2.32 27.23 -18.95
C ASP A 33 -2.84 25.83 -19.29
N VAL A 34 -3.81 25.31 -18.54
CA VAL A 34 -4.39 23.98 -18.75
C VAL A 34 -5.73 24.09 -19.48
N GLU A 35 -5.87 23.36 -20.58
CA GLU A 35 -7.11 23.26 -21.35
C GLU A 35 -7.70 21.84 -21.22
N ILE A 36 -8.92 21.72 -20.70
CA ILE A 36 -9.68 20.46 -20.75
C ILE A 36 -10.22 20.29 -22.18
N TYR A 37 -9.46 19.60 -23.02
CA TYR A 37 -9.69 19.55 -24.46
C TYR A 37 -10.62 18.39 -24.88
N ARG A 38 -10.45 17.20 -24.28
CA ARG A 38 -11.32 16.03 -24.48
C ARG A 38 -11.55 15.28 -23.18
N VAL A 39 -12.76 14.74 -23.00
CA VAL A 39 -13.09 13.87 -21.87
C VAL A 39 -13.88 12.65 -22.33
N GLY A 40 -13.30 11.48 -22.06
CA GLY A 40 -13.80 10.17 -22.41
C GLY A 40 -14.71 9.60 -21.33
N VAL A 41 -15.91 9.17 -21.70
CA VAL A 41 -16.93 8.65 -20.79
C VAL A 41 -17.66 7.45 -21.38
N ARG A 42 -18.22 6.59 -20.53
CA ARG A 42 -19.01 5.43 -21.01
C ARG A 42 -20.38 5.83 -21.58
N SER A 43 -21.01 6.88 -21.06
CA SER A 43 -22.34 7.34 -21.44
C SER A 43 -22.37 8.86 -21.42
N LEU A 44 -22.86 9.49 -22.48
CA LEU A 44 -22.98 10.95 -22.57
C LEU A 44 -24.13 11.46 -21.69
N ASP A 45 -25.21 10.69 -21.57
CA ASP A 45 -26.46 11.09 -20.89
C ASP A 45 -26.38 11.05 -19.36
N LYS A 46 -25.36 10.41 -18.79
CA LYS A 46 -25.19 10.33 -17.33
C LYS A 46 -25.08 11.75 -16.74
N PRO A 47 -25.91 12.12 -15.75
CA PRO A 47 -25.81 13.41 -15.07
C PRO A 47 -24.44 13.56 -14.38
N ARG A 48 -23.89 14.78 -14.40
CA ARG A 48 -22.58 15.09 -13.83
C ARG A 48 -22.65 16.37 -13.00
N MET A 49 -21.80 16.43 -11.99
CA MET A 49 -21.66 17.59 -11.10
C MET A 49 -20.74 18.69 -11.68
N VAL A 50 -20.38 18.59 -12.96
CA VAL A 50 -19.50 19.52 -13.68
C VAL A 50 -20.12 19.90 -15.01
N GLU A 51 -19.99 21.17 -15.36
CA GLU A 51 -20.39 21.69 -16.66
C GLU A 51 -19.19 21.66 -17.60
N LEU A 52 -19.35 20.90 -18.69
CA LEU A 52 -18.39 20.81 -19.78
C LEU A 52 -19.14 21.03 -21.09
N PRO A 53 -18.57 21.75 -22.07
CA PRO A 53 -19.17 21.86 -23.40
C PRO A 53 -19.36 20.47 -24.01
N GLY A 54 -20.53 20.20 -24.60
CA GLY A 54 -20.85 18.87 -25.14
C GLY A 54 -19.83 18.35 -26.17
N ALA A 55 -19.19 19.25 -26.92
CA ALA A 55 -18.15 18.92 -27.90
C ALA A 55 -16.84 18.38 -27.28
N VAL A 56 -16.63 18.54 -25.97
CA VAL A 56 -15.47 18.00 -25.25
C VAL A 56 -15.69 16.54 -24.86
N LEU A 57 -16.95 16.13 -24.66
CA LEU A 57 -17.31 14.78 -24.24
C LEU A 57 -17.31 13.80 -25.43
N THR A 58 -16.77 12.60 -25.23
CA THR A 58 -16.81 11.52 -26.23
C THR A 58 -16.91 10.16 -25.56
N THR A 59 -17.49 9.18 -26.25
CA THR A 59 -17.44 7.76 -25.86
C THR A 59 -16.27 7.00 -26.48
N ASP A 60 -15.57 7.61 -27.45
CA ASP A 60 -14.40 7.03 -28.10
C ASP A 60 -13.12 7.40 -27.33
N LEU A 61 -12.71 6.53 -26.41
CA LEU A 61 -11.48 6.71 -25.62
C LEU A 61 -10.23 6.63 -26.50
N ALA A 62 -10.26 5.85 -27.57
CA ALA A 62 -9.13 5.69 -28.48
C ALA A 62 -8.88 6.98 -29.29
N ALA A 63 -9.94 7.70 -29.67
CA ALA A 63 -9.80 9.00 -30.32
C ALA A 63 -9.01 10.00 -29.46
N ILE A 64 -9.16 9.97 -28.13
CA ILE A 64 -8.44 10.87 -27.22
C ILE A 64 -6.94 10.58 -27.23
N VAL A 65 -6.55 9.31 -27.05
CA VAL A 65 -5.13 8.94 -26.99
C VAL A 65 -4.43 9.03 -28.36
N ASN A 66 -5.19 9.07 -29.46
CA ASN A 66 -4.68 9.23 -30.83
C ASN A 66 -4.72 10.68 -31.35
N ASP A 67 -5.40 11.61 -30.66
CA ASP A 67 -5.48 13.00 -31.12
C ASP A 67 -4.12 13.70 -30.97
N PRO A 68 -3.48 14.18 -32.05
CA PRO A 68 -2.17 14.85 -31.98
C PRO A 68 -2.19 16.16 -31.19
N GLN A 69 -3.36 16.74 -30.92
CA GLN A 69 -3.48 17.95 -30.11
C GLN A 69 -3.46 17.69 -28.60
N VAL A 70 -3.62 16.44 -28.15
CA VAL A 70 -3.56 16.10 -26.72
C VAL A 70 -2.10 15.95 -26.29
N ASP A 71 -1.68 16.75 -25.31
CA ASP A 71 -0.33 16.73 -24.73
C ASP A 71 -0.24 15.75 -23.55
N ILE A 72 -1.26 15.77 -22.68
CA ILE A 72 -1.31 14.95 -21.46
C ILE A 72 -2.60 14.14 -21.43
N VAL A 73 -2.47 12.84 -21.19
CA VAL A 73 -3.59 11.93 -20.94
C VAL A 73 -3.75 11.69 -19.44
N VAL A 74 -4.93 11.96 -18.90
CA VAL A 74 -5.28 11.72 -17.49
C VAL A 74 -6.14 10.46 -17.40
N GLU A 75 -5.58 9.35 -16.92
CA GLU A 75 -6.29 8.07 -16.80
C GLU A 75 -6.85 7.86 -15.39
N VAL A 76 -8.18 7.86 -15.28
CA VAL A 76 -8.94 7.66 -14.04
C VAL A 76 -10.16 6.76 -14.29
N ILE A 77 -10.02 5.78 -15.17
CA ILE A 77 -11.08 4.81 -15.51
C ILE A 77 -11.20 3.77 -14.39
N GLY A 78 -10.05 3.31 -13.88
CA GLY A 78 -9.96 2.13 -13.01
C GLY A 78 -10.00 0.82 -13.81
N GLY A 79 -9.80 -0.31 -13.11
CA GLY A 79 -9.67 -1.63 -13.74
C GLY A 79 -8.34 -1.81 -14.50
N LEU A 80 -8.13 -2.97 -15.11
CA LEU A 80 -6.89 -3.27 -15.85
C LEU A 80 -6.99 -2.90 -17.33
N GLU A 81 -8.04 -3.36 -18.01
CA GLU A 81 -8.33 -3.03 -19.40
C GLU A 81 -9.70 -2.32 -19.47
N PRO A 82 -9.87 -1.30 -20.32
CA PRO A 82 -8.94 -0.84 -21.37
C PRO A 82 -7.84 0.12 -20.88
N ALA A 83 -7.72 0.37 -19.57
CA ALA A 83 -6.81 1.37 -19.01
C ALA A 83 -5.34 1.15 -19.44
N ARG A 84 -4.80 -0.06 -19.27
CA ARG A 84 -3.43 -0.41 -19.68
C ARG A 84 -3.20 -0.13 -21.17
N SER A 85 -4.07 -0.65 -22.04
CA SER A 85 -3.93 -0.47 -23.49
C SER A 85 -3.95 1.00 -23.90
N LEU A 86 -4.81 1.81 -23.28
CA LEU A 86 -4.90 3.24 -23.54
C LEU A 86 -3.67 4.01 -23.04
N ILE A 87 -3.14 3.66 -21.87
CA ILE A 87 -1.89 4.25 -21.33
C ILE A 87 -0.72 3.98 -22.28
N LEU A 88 -0.52 2.73 -22.69
CA LEU A 88 0.56 2.37 -23.61
C LEU A 88 0.41 3.05 -24.96
N LYS A 89 -0.83 3.17 -25.48
CA LYS A 89 -1.09 3.86 -26.74
C LYS A 89 -0.81 5.37 -26.64
N ALA A 90 -1.16 5.99 -25.52
CA ALA A 90 -0.84 7.40 -25.27
C ALA A 90 0.69 7.63 -25.27
N ILE A 91 1.43 6.74 -24.59
CA ILE A 91 2.90 6.77 -24.55
C ILE A 91 3.51 6.59 -25.95
N GLU A 92 3.01 5.61 -26.72
CA GLU A 92 3.43 5.38 -28.11
C GLU A 92 3.26 6.63 -28.98
N ASN A 93 2.17 7.37 -28.76
CA ASN A 93 1.85 8.61 -29.46
C ASN A 93 2.57 9.84 -28.87
N GLY A 94 3.57 9.66 -28.00
CA GLY A 94 4.38 10.75 -27.44
C GLY A 94 3.69 11.60 -26.38
N LYS A 95 2.61 11.10 -25.77
CA LYS A 95 1.82 11.83 -24.76
C LYS A 95 2.33 11.53 -23.36
N HIS A 96 2.33 12.54 -22.50
CA HIS A 96 2.53 12.31 -21.07
C HIS A 96 1.28 11.71 -20.44
N VAL A 97 1.45 10.97 -19.34
CA VAL A 97 0.34 10.30 -18.66
C VAL A 97 0.32 10.70 -17.19
N VAL A 98 -0.87 10.97 -16.66
CA VAL A 98 -1.17 11.04 -15.23
C VAL A 98 -2.18 9.95 -14.94
N THR A 99 -1.95 9.09 -13.95
CA THR A 99 -2.89 8.02 -13.60
C THR A 99 -3.10 7.86 -12.10
N ALA A 100 -4.32 7.53 -11.70
CA ALA A 100 -4.66 7.13 -10.33
C ALA A 100 -4.77 5.60 -10.17
N ASN A 101 -4.42 4.83 -11.21
CA ASN A 101 -4.72 3.42 -11.32
C ASN A 101 -3.61 2.54 -10.77
N LYS A 102 -3.61 2.38 -9.44
CA LYS A 102 -2.72 1.48 -8.69
C LYS A 102 -2.65 0.06 -9.25
N ALA A 103 -3.77 -0.49 -9.71
CA ALA A 103 -3.85 -1.89 -10.14
C ALA A 103 -3.10 -2.12 -11.45
N VAL A 104 -3.14 -1.15 -12.36
CA VAL A 104 -2.36 -1.16 -13.60
C VAL A 104 -0.88 -0.95 -13.30
N ILE A 105 -0.54 0.02 -12.45
CA ILE A 105 0.87 0.33 -12.15
C ILE A 105 1.55 -0.82 -11.38
N SER A 106 0.89 -1.45 -10.40
CA SER A 106 1.48 -2.55 -9.63
C SER A 106 1.75 -3.81 -10.47
N ARG A 107 0.95 -4.05 -11.53
CA ARG A 107 1.03 -5.25 -12.38
C ARG A 107 1.80 -5.04 -13.67
N PHE A 108 1.74 -3.84 -14.24
CA PHE A 108 2.28 -3.52 -15.57
C PHE A 108 3.17 -2.27 -15.58
N GLY A 109 3.57 -1.79 -14.41
CA GLY A 109 4.48 -0.64 -14.30
C GLY A 109 5.80 -0.87 -15.02
N ASP A 110 6.30 -2.10 -15.04
CA ASP A 110 7.52 -2.48 -15.74
C ASP A 110 7.44 -2.20 -17.25
N GLU A 111 6.35 -2.62 -17.89
CA GLU A 111 6.03 -2.34 -19.29
C GLU A 111 5.83 -0.84 -19.52
N ILE A 112 5.01 -0.19 -18.69
CA ILE A 112 4.61 1.21 -18.84
C ILE A 112 5.80 2.16 -18.69
N PHE A 113 6.61 2.02 -17.64
CA PHE A 113 7.77 2.89 -17.43
C PHE A 113 8.86 2.61 -18.46
N THR A 114 9.02 1.37 -18.93
CA THR A 114 9.96 1.06 -20.02
C THR A 114 9.54 1.76 -21.31
N ALA A 115 8.26 1.69 -21.68
CA ALA A 115 7.72 2.38 -22.83
C ALA A 115 7.87 3.91 -22.71
N ALA A 116 7.55 4.46 -21.54
CA ALA A 116 7.64 5.90 -21.27
C ALA A 116 9.08 6.43 -21.39
N ASN A 117 10.04 5.71 -20.80
CA ASN A 117 11.46 6.06 -20.90
C ASN A 117 11.96 6.01 -22.34
N LYS A 118 11.52 5.01 -23.13
CA LYS A 118 11.88 4.91 -24.55
C LYS A 118 11.29 6.05 -25.39
N ALA A 119 10.05 6.44 -25.12
CA ALA A 119 9.36 7.53 -25.81
C ALA A 119 9.79 8.93 -25.30
N GLY A 120 10.52 9.03 -24.19
CA GLY A 120 10.92 10.30 -23.60
C GLY A 120 9.79 11.06 -22.92
N VAL A 121 8.74 10.34 -22.48
CA VAL A 121 7.55 10.93 -21.84
C VAL A 121 7.48 10.58 -20.36
N TYR A 122 6.79 11.42 -19.58
CA TYR A 122 6.53 11.16 -18.16
C TYR A 122 5.26 10.35 -17.95
N VAL A 123 5.30 9.49 -16.93
CA VAL A 123 4.13 8.83 -16.33
C VAL A 123 4.11 9.21 -14.86
N MET A 124 3.13 10.00 -14.47
CA MET A 124 2.91 10.49 -13.12
C MET A 124 1.80 9.70 -12.44
N LEU A 125 1.93 9.44 -11.14
CA LEU A 125 1.08 8.49 -10.43
C LEU A 125 0.84 8.81 -8.96
N GLU A 126 1.01 10.06 -8.52
CA GLU A 126 0.84 10.45 -7.11
C GLU A 126 -0.51 9.97 -6.56
N ALA A 127 -1.57 10.08 -7.37
CA ALA A 127 -2.92 9.67 -7.01
C ALA A 127 -3.12 8.14 -6.87
N ALA A 128 -2.17 7.32 -7.31
CA ALA A 128 -2.27 5.85 -7.22
C ALA A 128 -2.05 5.34 -5.79
N VAL A 129 -1.26 6.05 -4.96
CA VAL A 129 -0.97 5.64 -3.58
C VAL A 129 -1.19 6.81 -2.62
N GLY A 130 -1.83 6.54 -1.48
CA GLY A 130 -2.04 7.57 -0.46
C GLY A 130 -3.20 8.53 -0.73
N GLY A 131 -3.89 8.42 -1.88
CA GLY A 131 -5.05 9.25 -2.19
C GLY A 131 -4.65 10.70 -2.40
N GLY A 132 -4.83 11.54 -1.38
CA GLY A 132 -4.36 12.93 -1.37
C GLY A 132 -3.10 13.17 -0.55
N ILE A 133 -2.55 12.13 0.09
CA ILE A 133 -1.29 12.21 0.83
C ILE A 133 -0.14 12.26 -0.17
N PRO A 134 0.66 13.34 -0.23
CA PRO A 134 1.82 13.38 -1.11
C PRO A 134 2.88 12.44 -0.54
N VAL A 135 3.19 11.37 -1.26
CA VAL A 135 4.19 10.37 -0.84
C VAL A 135 5.12 9.99 -1.98
N ILE A 136 4.63 9.94 -3.21
CA ILE A 136 5.44 9.57 -4.37
C ILE A 136 6.42 10.68 -4.73
N GLN A 137 5.94 11.91 -4.82
CA GLN A 137 6.77 13.07 -5.11
C GLN A 137 7.83 13.29 -4.01
N PRO A 138 7.49 13.26 -2.71
CA PRO A 138 8.50 13.27 -1.66
C PRO A 138 9.55 12.16 -1.80
N LEU A 139 9.14 10.90 -2.04
CA LEU A 139 10.09 9.79 -2.23
C LEU A 139 11.03 10.01 -3.43
N LYS A 140 10.51 10.51 -4.55
CA LYS A 140 11.29 10.75 -5.78
C LYS A 140 12.15 12.01 -5.74
N GLN A 141 11.77 13.02 -4.95
CA GLN A 141 12.39 14.34 -4.97
C GLN A 141 13.00 14.67 -3.60
N SER A 142 12.17 15.04 -2.63
CA SER A 142 12.61 15.56 -1.33
C SER A 142 13.44 14.56 -0.53
N LEU A 143 13.13 13.27 -0.66
CA LEU A 143 13.78 12.19 0.06
C LEU A 143 14.84 11.47 -0.76
N SER A 144 15.06 11.86 -2.03
CA SER A 144 15.95 11.17 -2.97
C SER A 144 17.41 11.09 -2.55
N VAL A 145 17.86 12.00 -1.67
CA VAL A 145 19.23 12.00 -1.13
C VAL A 145 19.41 11.07 0.06
N ASN A 146 18.32 10.55 0.63
CA ASN A 146 18.35 9.71 1.82
C ASN A 146 18.45 8.23 1.46
N ARG A 147 19.14 7.48 2.32
CA ARG A 147 19.09 6.02 2.27
C ARG A 147 17.87 5.56 3.05
N ILE A 148 16.82 5.19 2.33
CA ILE A 148 15.61 4.67 2.96
C ILE A 148 15.88 3.27 3.51
N HIS A 149 15.54 3.05 4.77
CA HIS A 149 15.65 1.76 5.45
C HIS A 149 14.29 1.07 5.54
N THR A 150 13.22 1.84 5.78
CA THR A 150 11.89 1.28 5.99
C THR A 150 10.81 2.24 5.48
N VAL A 151 9.78 1.68 4.85
CA VAL A 151 8.51 2.32 4.56
C VAL A 151 7.42 1.47 5.20
N THR A 152 6.71 2.03 6.16
CA THR A 152 5.62 1.38 6.88
C THR A 152 4.35 2.19 6.69
N GLY A 153 3.26 1.56 6.24
CA GLY A 153 2.04 2.27 5.90
C GLY A 153 0.76 1.61 6.41
N ILE A 154 -0.15 2.45 6.90
CA ILE A 154 -1.59 2.15 6.93
C ILE A 154 -2.15 2.75 5.65
N VAL A 155 -2.31 1.91 4.62
CA VAL A 155 -2.60 2.36 3.25
C VAL A 155 -3.99 1.98 2.75
N ASN A 156 -4.80 1.34 3.59
CA ASN A 156 -6.16 0.94 3.27
C ASN A 156 -7.14 1.45 4.35
N GLY A 157 -8.03 2.38 3.96
CA GLY A 157 -8.98 3.02 4.88
C GLY A 157 -10.07 2.08 5.39
N THR A 158 -10.54 1.14 4.55
CA THR A 158 -11.59 0.16 4.92
C THR A 158 -11.13 -0.72 6.09
N THR A 159 -9.96 -1.33 5.96
CA THR A 159 -9.38 -2.20 7.00
C THR A 159 -9.02 -1.42 8.26
N ASN A 160 -8.48 -0.20 8.13
CA ASN A 160 -8.20 0.63 9.30
C ASN A 160 -9.49 1.04 10.04
N TYR A 161 -10.56 1.36 9.30
CA TYR A 161 -11.87 1.66 9.88
C TYR A 161 -12.42 0.45 10.65
N ILE A 162 -12.36 -0.75 10.05
CA ILE A 162 -12.84 -1.99 10.68
C ILE A 162 -12.09 -2.25 11.98
N LEU A 163 -10.75 -2.27 11.94
CA LEU A 163 -9.92 -2.52 13.13
C LEU A 163 -10.11 -1.45 14.21
N THR A 164 -10.28 -0.18 13.82
CA THR A 164 -10.59 0.92 14.75
C THR A 164 -11.91 0.68 15.47
N ARG A 165 -12.97 0.29 14.76
CA ARG A 165 -14.29 0.02 15.37
C ARG A 165 -14.28 -1.22 16.23
N MET A 166 -13.65 -2.31 15.78
CA MET A 166 -13.46 -3.50 16.60
C MET A 166 -12.79 -3.17 17.94
N GLN A 167 -11.78 -2.29 17.93
CA GLN A 167 -11.11 -1.82 19.14
C GLN A 167 -12.00 -0.94 20.02
N ALA A 168 -12.65 0.07 19.44
CA ALA A 168 -13.43 1.04 20.20
C ALA A 168 -14.71 0.46 20.81
N GLU A 169 -15.36 -0.46 20.09
CA GLU A 169 -16.68 -0.99 20.43
C GLU A 169 -16.63 -2.42 21.00
N GLY A 170 -15.49 -3.12 20.86
CA GLY A 170 -15.33 -4.49 21.37
C GLY A 170 -16.17 -5.54 20.62
N ILE A 171 -16.55 -5.27 19.38
CA ILE A 171 -17.43 -6.11 18.55
C ILE A 171 -16.64 -6.96 17.54
N SER A 172 -17.32 -7.92 16.91
CA SER A 172 -16.69 -8.88 16.00
C SER A 172 -16.36 -8.27 14.63
N PHE A 173 -15.44 -8.90 13.90
CA PHE A 173 -15.10 -8.51 12.52
C PHE A 173 -16.34 -8.52 11.61
N ASP A 174 -17.14 -9.58 11.68
CA ASP A 174 -18.31 -9.76 10.80
C ASP A 174 -19.37 -8.68 11.04
N ASP A 175 -19.62 -8.31 12.29
CA ASP A 175 -20.57 -7.25 12.65
C ASP A 175 -20.11 -5.89 12.10
N VAL A 176 -18.83 -5.55 12.28
CA VAL A 176 -18.25 -4.29 11.79
C VAL A 176 -18.26 -4.24 10.28
N LEU A 177 -17.91 -5.35 9.61
CA LEU A 177 -17.92 -5.43 8.15
C LEU A 177 -19.32 -5.21 7.59
N ALA A 178 -20.34 -5.87 8.17
CA ALA A 178 -21.72 -5.70 7.76
C ALA A 178 -22.19 -4.23 7.89
N ASP A 179 -21.80 -3.56 8.97
CA ASP A 179 -22.09 -2.14 9.15
C ASP A 179 -21.30 -1.24 8.20
N ALA A 180 -20.02 -1.53 7.96
CA ALA A 180 -19.18 -0.79 7.01
C ALA A 180 -19.78 -0.85 5.59
N GLN A 181 -20.34 -2.00 5.19
CA GLN A 181 -21.04 -2.16 3.91
C GLN A 181 -22.32 -1.33 3.85
N LYS A 182 -23.15 -1.32 4.90
CA LYS A 182 -24.37 -0.50 4.97
C LYS A 182 -24.08 1.00 4.88
N LEU A 183 -22.98 1.44 5.50
CA LEU A 183 -22.54 2.84 5.51
C LEU A 183 -21.76 3.24 4.25
N GLY A 184 -21.47 2.30 3.34
CA GLY A 184 -20.72 2.55 2.11
C GLY A 184 -19.22 2.73 2.32
N TYR A 185 -18.67 2.33 3.47
CA TYR A 185 -17.23 2.29 3.72
C TYR A 185 -16.56 1.04 3.15
N ALA A 186 -17.32 -0.03 2.92
CA ALA A 186 -16.86 -1.26 2.26
C ALA A 186 -17.80 -1.62 1.10
N GLU A 187 -17.24 -2.19 0.03
CA GLU A 187 -18.03 -2.69 -1.11
C GLU A 187 -18.72 -4.03 -0.76
N ALA A 188 -19.66 -4.44 -1.61
CA ALA A 188 -20.37 -5.71 -1.45
C ALA A 188 -19.40 -6.91 -1.47
N ASP A 189 -18.38 -6.85 -2.34
CA ASP A 189 -17.22 -7.74 -2.29
C ASP A 189 -16.01 -6.95 -1.75
N PRO A 190 -15.68 -7.07 -0.45
CA PRO A 190 -14.61 -6.32 0.18
C PRO A 190 -13.24 -7.03 0.06
N THR A 191 -13.13 -8.11 -0.73
CA THR A 191 -11.93 -8.97 -0.81
C THR A 191 -10.65 -8.18 -1.05
N ALA A 192 -10.66 -7.21 -1.97
CA ALA A 192 -9.47 -6.40 -2.24
C ALA A 192 -8.96 -5.65 -1.01
N ASP A 193 -9.85 -5.24 -0.11
CA ASP A 193 -9.51 -4.52 1.11
C ASP A 193 -9.14 -5.50 2.23
N VAL A 194 -10.09 -6.37 2.63
CA VAL A 194 -9.96 -7.17 3.86
C VAL A 194 -8.95 -8.30 3.76
N ASP A 195 -8.62 -8.74 2.54
CA ASP A 195 -7.54 -9.70 2.28
C ASP A 195 -6.18 -9.03 2.01
N GLY A 196 -6.11 -7.70 2.09
CA GLY A 196 -4.87 -6.92 2.03
C GLY A 196 -4.34 -6.65 0.62
N LEU A 197 -5.05 -7.06 -0.44
CA LEU A 197 -4.58 -6.98 -1.82
C LEU A 197 -4.36 -5.52 -2.28
N ASP A 198 -5.23 -4.60 -1.87
CA ASP A 198 -5.08 -3.16 -2.14
C ASP A 198 -3.84 -2.58 -1.43
N ALA A 199 -3.57 -3.03 -0.20
CA ALA A 199 -2.36 -2.64 0.52
C ALA A 199 -1.10 -3.23 -0.14
N ALA A 200 -1.19 -4.44 -0.69
CA ALA A 200 -0.10 -5.10 -1.42
C ALA A 200 0.24 -4.34 -2.72
N ASP A 201 -0.78 -3.95 -3.49
CA ASP A 201 -0.62 -3.11 -4.68
C ASP A 201 0.10 -1.79 -4.34
N LYS A 202 -0.32 -1.12 -3.25
CA LYS A 202 0.26 0.16 -2.83
C LYS A 202 1.69 0.04 -2.32
N ILE A 203 2.00 -0.97 -1.51
CA ILE A 203 3.37 -1.13 -0.98
C ILE A 203 4.34 -1.60 -2.05
N ALA A 204 3.91 -2.35 -3.07
CA ALA A 204 4.76 -2.68 -4.21
C ALA A 204 5.23 -1.41 -4.94
N ILE A 205 4.33 -0.43 -5.13
CA ILE A 205 4.66 0.86 -5.74
C ILE A 205 5.60 1.66 -4.82
N LEU A 206 5.28 1.81 -3.53
CA LEU A 206 6.09 2.56 -2.57
C LEU A 206 7.49 1.98 -2.41
N ALA A 207 7.59 0.65 -2.27
CA ALA A 207 8.86 -0.05 -2.18
C ALA A 207 9.68 0.15 -3.45
N SER A 208 9.03 0.12 -4.62
CA SER A 208 9.75 0.31 -5.88
C SER A 208 10.42 1.69 -5.98
N LEU A 209 9.70 2.72 -5.52
CA LEU A 209 10.20 4.09 -5.47
C LEU A 209 11.26 4.28 -4.38
N ALA A 210 11.04 3.73 -3.19
CA ALA A 210 11.93 3.91 -2.03
C ALA A 210 13.27 3.18 -2.17
N PHE A 211 13.29 2.01 -2.82
CA PHE A 211 14.48 1.17 -2.95
C PHE A 211 15.04 1.10 -4.37
N GLY A 212 14.47 1.87 -5.31
CA GLY A 212 15.04 2.05 -6.66
C GLY A 212 15.03 0.81 -7.55
N GLY A 213 14.12 -0.14 -7.32
CA GLY A 213 13.99 -1.36 -8.13
C GLY A 213 12.53 -1.80 -8.28
N ARG A 214 12.21 -2.60 -9.29
CA ARG A 214 10.85 -3.11 -9.54
C ARG A 214 10.47 -4.17 -8.51
N ILE A 215 9.19 -4.24 -8.15
CA ILE A 215 8.66 -5.28 -7.24
C ILE A 215 7.69 -6.15 -8.03
N LYS A 216 7.87 -7.47 -7.99
CA LYS A 216 6.85 -8.39 -8.52
C LYS A 216 5.79 -8.55 -7.45
N LEU A 217 4.53 -8.28 -7.80
CA LEU A 217 3.43 -8.34 -6.84
C LEU A 217 3.28 -9.71 -6.18
N GLN A 218 3.54 -10.79 -6.94
CA GLN A 218 3.50 -12.17 -6.43
C GLN A 218 4.55 -12.48 -5.34
N ASP A 219 5.61 -11.67 -5.25
CA ASP A 219 6.64 -11.81 -4.23
C ASP A 219 6.29 -11.03 -2.94
N VAL A 220 5.22 -10.23 -2.95
CA VAL A 220 4.72 -9.51 -1.77
C VAL A 220 3.89 -10.46 -0.93
N TYR A 221 4.36 -10.78 0.27
CA TYR A 221 3.56 -11.54 1.23
C TYR A 221 2.33 -10.73 1.65
N CYS A 222 1.16 -11.35 1.62
CA CYS A 222 -0.11 -10.69 1.92
C CYS A 222 -0.98 -11.55 2.84
N GLU A 223 -1.36 -10.97 3.97
CA GLU A 223 -2.29 -11.54 4.95
C GLU A 223 -3.32 -10.47 5.32
N GLY A 224 -4.60 -10.86 5.29
CA GLY A 224 -5.74 -9.98 5.57
C GLY A 224 -6.13 -9.90 7.04
N ILE A 225 -7.22 -9.18 7.32
CA ILE A 225 -7.72 -8.96 8.69
C ILE A 225 -8.85 -9.90 9.11
N ARG A 226 -9.31 -10.80 8.22
CA ARG A 226 -10.48 -11.67 8.50
C ARG A 226 -10.34 -12.54 9.75
N GLN A 227 -9.12 -12.98 10.06
CA GLN A 227 -8.84 -13.85 11.21
C GLN A 227 -8.61 -13.07 12.51
N VAL A 228 -8.62 -11.74 12.47
CA VAL A 228 -8.47 -10.91 13.67
C VAL A 228 -9.75 -10.97 14.48
N SER A 229 -9.69 -11.59 15.65
CA SER A 229 -10.86 -11.74 16.52
C SER A 229 -10.98 -10.58 17.54
N LYS A 230 -12.19 -10.39 18.09
CA LYS A 230 -12.41 -9.46 19.21
C LYS A 230 -11.55 -9.81 20.44
N THR A 231 -11.23 -11.09 20.63
CA THR A 231 -10.38 -11.56 21.73
C THR A 231 -8.93 -11.10 21.50
N ASP A 232 -8.44 -11.17 20.26
CA ASP A 232 -7.10 -10.69 19.94
C ASP A 232 -6.98 -9.18 20.15
N ILE A 233 -8.01 -8.41 19.77
CA ILE A 233 -8.09 -6.98 20.02
C ILE A 233 -8.06 -6.67 21.53
N ALA A 234 -8.85 -7.38 22.33
CA ALA A 234 -8.90 -7.19 23.79
C ALA A 234 -7.57 -7.54 24.47
N TYR A 235 -6.86 -8.59 24.02
CA TYR A 235 -5.56 -8.95 24.57
C TYR A 235 -4.45 -8.04 24.11
N ALA A 236 -4.44 -7.63 22.84
CA ALA A 236 -3.52 -6.60 22.36
C ALA A 236 -3.65 -5.32 23.22
N ASP A 237 -4.88 -4.89 23.51
CA ASP A 237 -5.14 -3.69 24.31
C ASP A 237 -4.57 -3.79 25.74
N LYS A 238 -4.81 -4.93 26.42
CA LYS A 238 -4.27 -5.23 27.76
C LYS A 238 -2.74 -5.28 27.78
N LEU A 239 -2.12 -5.73 26.70
CA LEU A 239 -0.67 -5.81 26.55
C LEU A 239 -0.03 -4.47 26.09
N GLY A 240 -0.82 -3.41 25.91
CA GLY A 240 -0.31 -2.09 25.51
C GLY A 240 -0.15 -1.90 24.00
N PHE A 241 -0.84 -2.69 23.19
CA PHE A 241 -0.81 -2.65 21.73
C PHE A 241 -2.18 -2.31 21.14
N VAL A 242 -2.18 -1.94 19.87
CA VAL A 242 -3.35 -1.92 18.98
C VAL A 242 -3.06 -2.81 17.78
N ILE A 243 -4.09 -3.28 17.07
CA ILE A 243 -3.89 -4.07 15.83
C ILE A 243 -4.13 -3.17 14.62
N LYS A 244 -3.18 -3.14 13.68
CA LYS A 244 -3.28 -2.43 12.40
C LYS A 244 -2.90 -3.35 11.26
N LEU A 245 -3.54 -3.20 10.10
CA LEU A 245 -3.06 -3.80 8.85
C LEU A 245 -1.91 -2.93 8.33
N LEU A 246 -0.68 -3.41 8.46
CA LEU A 246 0.50 -2.67 8.02
C LEU A 246 1.01 -3.22 6.70
N ALA A 247 1.35 -2.31 5.79
CA ALA A 247 2.12 -2.59 4.61
C ALA A 247 3.57 -2.11 4.84
N ILE A 248 4.53 -3.02 4.79
CA ILE A 248 5.90 -2.81 5.24
C ILE A 248 6.86 -3.18 4.11
N ALA A 249 7.76 -2.26 3.79
CA ALA A 249 8.91 -2.53 2.95
C ALA A 249 10.19 -2.11 3.70
N LYS A 250 11.12 -3.05 3.92
CA LYS A 250 12.27 -2.85 4.81
C LYS A 250 13.52 -3.51 4.26
N THR A 251 14.65 -2.81 4.30
CA THR A 251 15.97 -3.38 4.01
C THR A 251 16.29 -4.49 5.01
N VAL A 252 16.75 -5.63 4.51
CA VAL A 252 17.19 -6.75 5.34
C VAL A 252 18.72 -6.77 5.37
N ASN A 253 19.29 -6.99 6.54
CA ASN A 253 20.74 -7.16 6.66
C ASN A 253 21.15 -8.49 6.00
N PRO A 254 22.02 -8.48 4.97
CA PRO A 254 22.45 -9.71 4.31
C PRO A 254 23.10 -10.72 5.25
N SER A 255 23.70 -10.28 6.37
CA SER A 255 24.30 -11.19 7.36
C SER A 255 23.28 -11.98 8.17
N ALA A 256 22.02 -11.53 8.23
CA ALA A 256 20.92 -12.22 8.91
C ALA A 256 20.28 -13.32 8.05
N ILE A 257 20.67 -13.43 6.77
CA ILE A 257 20.14 -14.41 5.83
C ILE A 257 20.98 -15.69 5.89
N THR A 258 20.33 -16.84 5.86
CA THR A 258 21.00 -18.16 5.92
C THR A 258 22.05 -18.30 4.79
N PRO A 259 23.27 -18.78 5.06
CA PRO A 259 24.39 -18.81 4.10
C PRO A 259 24.07 -19.50 2.76
N THR A 260 23.27 -20.56 2.78
CA THR A 260 22.86 -21.31 1.58
C THR A 260 22.05 -20.48 0.60
N LEU A 261 21.24 -19.53 1.08
CA LEU A 261 20.52 -18.58 0.23
C LEU A 261 21.43 -17.41 -0.18
N ARG A 262 22.39 -17.02 0.67
CA ARG A 262 23.35 -15.94 0.38
C ARG A 262 24.13 -16.19 -0.92
N GLU A 263 24.61 -17.41 -1.13
CA GLU A 263 25.39 -17.80 -2.30
C GLU A 263 24.53 -17.98 -3.57
N ALA A 264 23.29 -18.45 -3.42
CA ALA A 264 22.40 -18.72 -4.56
C ALA A 264 21.69 -17.47 -5.12
N THR A 265 21.51 -16.41 -4.31
CA THR A 265 20.66 -15.27 -4.68
C THR A 265 21.37 -13.91 -4.76
N TYR A 266 22.50 -13.68 -4.07
CA TYR A 266 23.02 -12.31 -3.86
C TYR A 266 24.32 -11.95 -4.62
N ALA A 267 24.75 -12.78 -5.56
CA ALA A 267 26.04 -12.59 -6.24
C ALA A 267 26.05 -11.56 -7.38
N SER A 268 24.90 -11.01 -7.80
CA SER A 268 24.80 -10.28 -9.08
C SER A 268 23.91 -9.02 -9.12
N THR A 269 23.36 -8.54 -8.00
CA THR A 269 22.51 -7.33 -8.02
C THR A 269 23.12 -6.16 -7.24
N PRO A 270 22.94 -4.91 -7.73
CA PRO A 270 23.42 -3.72 -7.03
C PRO A 270 22.56 -3.33 -5.82
N ASN A 271 21.38 -3.94 -5.63
CA ASN A 271 20.41 -3.57 -4.59
C ASN A 271 20.46 -4.54 -3.40
N HIS A 272 20.35 -3.99 -2.19
CA HIS A 272 20.26 -4.80 -0.97
C HIS A 272 18.96 -5.62 -0.92
N PRO A 273 18.97 -6.82 -0.29
CA PRO A 273 17.74 -7.55 -0.01
C PRO A 273 16.75 -6.68 0.72
N ILE A 274 15.50 -6.74 0.30
CA ILE A 274 14.39 -6.10 1.01
C ILE A 274 13.32 -7.13 1.33
N SER A 275 12.56 -6.86 2.37
CA SER A 275 11.31 -7.55 2.66
C SER A 275 10.15 -6.64 2.27
N VAL A 276 9.13 -7.18 1.61
CA VAL A 276 7.91 -6.44 1.26
C VAL A 276 6.71 -7.31 1.66
N ARG A 277 5.89 -6.82 2.58
CA ARG A 277 4.84 -7.62 3.20
C ARG A 277 3.65 -6.77 3.68
N VAL A 278 2.48 -7.39 3.71
CA VAL A 278 1.24 -6.86 4.27
C VAL A 278 0.70 -7.88 5.25
N HIS A 279 0.45 -7.48 6.50
CA HIS A 279 -0.18 -8.34 7.49
C HIS A 279 -0.74 -7.54 8.67
N PRO A 280 -1.74 -8.07 9.39
CA PRO A 280 -2.11 -7.56 10.70
C PRO A 280 -0.90 -7.57 11.63
N THR A 281 -0.72 -6.48 12.38
CA THR A 281 0.44 -6.27 13.24
C THR A 281 0.00 -5.64 14.55
N LEU A 282 0.50 -6.16 15.67
CA LEU A 282 0.41 -5.49 16.96
C LEU A 282 1.37 -4.31 16.95
N VAL A 283 0.84 -3.11 17.10
CA VAL A 283 1.57 -1.84 17.11
C VAL A 283 1.54 -1.29 18.55
N PRO A 284 2.69 -0.99 19.17
CA PRO A 284 2.71 -0.39 20.50
C PRO A 284 1.87 0.89 20.53
N LYS A 285 1.08 1.11 21.59
CA LYS A 285 0.22 2.31 21.71
C LYS A 285 1.00 3.62 21.64
N ALA A 286 2.28 3.62 21.99
CA ALA A 286 3.17 4.77 21.90
C ALA A 286 3.69 5.05 20.48
N HIS A 287 3.57 4.11 19.55
CA HIS A 287 4.06 4.27 18.19
C HIS A 287 3.15 5.22 17.40
N PRO A 288 3.68 6.14 16.55
CA PRO A 288 2.86 7.12 15.82
C PRO A 288 1.69 6.52 15.03
N LEU A 289 1.93 5.38 14.37
CA LEU A 289 0.90 4.66 13.61
C LEU A 289 -0.26 4.12 14.45
N ALA A 290 -0.09 3.92 15.76
CA ALA A 290 -1.16 3.42 16.62
C ALA A 290 -2.33 4.39 16.72
N SER A 291 -2.05 5.70 16.62
CA SER A 291 -3.05 6.77 16.72
C SER A 291 -3.87 7.01 15.44
N ILE A 292 -3.52 6.34 14.34
CA ILE A 292 -4.14 6.55 13.03
C ILE A 292 -5.42 5.73 12.93
N ASN A 293 -6.55 6.39 13.09
CA ASN A 293 -7.86 5.75 13.27
C ASN A 293 -8.83 6.05 12.13
N GLY A 294 -9.91 5.26 12.04
CA GLY A 294 -10.97 5.46 11.06
C GLY A 294 -10.49 5.22 9.63
N VAL A 295 -10.92 6.06 8.70
CA VAL A 295 -10.61 5.93 7.26
C VAL A 295 -9.30 6.60 6.85
N TYR A 296 -8.53 7.12 7.81
CA TYR A 296 -7.28 7.80 7.54
C TYR A 296 -6.15 6.83 7.24
N ASN A 297 -5.23 7.29 6.40
CA ASN A 297 -4.01 6.60 6.04
C ASN A 297 -2.79 7.34 6.61
N ALA A 298 -1.70 6.60 6.78
CA ALA A 298 -0.40 7.18 7.12
C ALA A 298 0.72 6.35 6.47
N ILE A 299 1.76 7.04 6.01
CA ILE A 299 2.99 6.43 5.51
C ILE A 299 4.16 6.99 6.32
N LEU A 300 4.81 6.13 7.09
CA LEU A 300 6.03 6.41 7.84
C LEU A 300 7.22 5.96 6.99
N VAL A 301 8.13 6.89 6.71
CA VAL A 301 9.37 6.64 5.99
C VAL A 301 10.53 6.86 6.95
N GLU A 302 11.43 5.91 7.00
CA GLU A 302 12.59 5.90 7.88
C GLU A 302 13.87 5.75 7.06
N GLY A 303 14.87 6.59 7.32
CA GLY A 303 16.13 6.57 6.58
C GLY A 303 17.21 7.47 7.17
N GLU A 304 18.40 7.36 6.60
CA GLU A 304 19.56 8.17 6.96
C GLU A 304 19.81 9.27 5.92
N PRO A 305 20.12 10.52 6.33
CA PRO A 305 20.19 11.04 7.71
C PRO A 305 18.85 11.58 8.24
N ILE A 306 17.76 11.50 7.48
CA ILE A 306 16.49 12.16 7.80
C ILE A 306 15.81 11.70 9.11
N GLY A 307 16.12 10.49 9.58
CA GLY A 307 15.42 9.88 10.69
C GLY A 307 14.04 9.37 10.24
N GLN A 308 12.98 9.89 10.85
CA GLN A 308 11.60 9.46 10.58
C GLN A 308 10.75 10.62 10.06
N VAL A 309 10.03 10.39 8.96
CA VAL A 309 9.06 11.34 8.39
C VAL A 309 7.74 10.61 8.16
N MET A 310 6.64 11.20 8.61
CA MET A 310 5.31 10.63 8.45
C MET A 310 4.41 11.54 7.61
N PHE A 311 3.78 10.96 6.61
CA PHE A 311 2.75 11.59 5.81
C PHE A 311 1.39 11.04 6.22
N PHE A 312 0.44 11.90 6.57
CA PHE A 312 -0.86 11.51 7.11
C PHE A 312 -1.98 12.27 6.41
N GLY A 313 -3.11 11.59 6.19
CA GLY A 313 -4.28 12.21 5.59
C GLY A 313 -5.33 11.21 5.09
N PRO A 314 -6.32 11.69 4.32
CA PRO A 314 -7.31 10.81 3.72
C PRO A 314 -6.68 9.96 2.60
N GLY A 315 -6.82 8.64 2.72
CA GLY A 315 -6.29 7.67 1.75
C GLY A 315 -7.10 7.47 0.48
N ALA A 316 -8.31 8.05 0.43
CA ALA A 316 -9.26 7.97 -0.66
C ALA A 316 -10.19 9.19 -0.63
N GLY A 317 -11.04 9.32 -1.65
CA GLY A 317 -12.09 10.35 -1.73
C GLY A 317 -11.85 11.32 -2.87
N ALA A 318 -12.96 11.86 -3.41
CA ALA A 318 -12.97 12.67 -4.63
C ALA A 318 -11.96 13.82 -4.59
N GLY A 319 -12.04 14.68 -3.57
CA GLY A 319 -11.18 15.86 -3.45
C GLY A 319 -9.72 15.52 -3.19
N ALA A 320 -9.45 14.53 -2.32
CA ALA A 320 -8.10 14.11 -1.98
C ALA A 320 -7.36 13.56 -3.20
N THR A 321 -7.96 12.59 -3.90
CA THR A 321 -7.36 12.00 -5.10
C THR A 321 -7.29 12.99 -6.26
N ALA A 322 -8.31 13.84 -6.45
CA ALA A 322 -8.27 14.90 -7.45
C ALA A 322 -7.12 15.87 -7.21
N SER A 323 -6.82 16.22 -5.94
CA SER A 323 -5.68 17.07 -5.58
C SER A 323 -4.36 16.47 -6.05
N ALA A 324 -4.13 15.17 -5.85
CA ALA A 324 -2.93 14.49 -6.32
C ALA A 324 -2.83 14.46 -7.84
N VAL A 325 -3.93 14.14 -8.55
CA VAL A 325 -3.98 14.19 -10.02
C VAL A 325 -3.67 15.60 -10.54
N SER A 326 -4.28 16.63 -9.96
CA SER A 326 -4.04 18.03 -10.35
C SER A 326 -2.61 18.49 -10.07
N SER A 327 -1.98 18.03 -8.99
CA SER A 327 -0.56 18.29 -8.71
C SER A 327 0.35 17.70 -9.78
N ASP A 328 0.09 16.45 -10.18
CA ASP A 328 0.84 15.79 -11.25
C ASP A 328 0.69 16.49 -12.60
N ILE A 329 -0.53 16.94 -12.94
CA ILE A 329 -0.78 17.76 -14.12
C ILE A 329 0.08 19.03 -14.07
N LEU A 330 0.09 19.76 -12.95
CA LEU A 330 0.87 20.99 -12.82
C LEU A 330 2.37 20.76 -12.92
N ASN A 331 2.89 19.67 -12.33
CA ASN A 331 4.29 19.27 -12.47
C ASN A 331 4.66 19.05 -13.95
N LEU A 332 3.78 18.42 -14.73
CA LEU A 332 3.98 18.21 -16.17
C LEU A 332 3.89 19.52 -16.97
N VAL A 333 2.92 20.38 -16.66
CA VAL A 333 2.80 21.70 -17.31
C VAL A 333 4.07 22.51 -17.11
N ALA A 334 4.59 22.57 -15.87
CA ALA A 334 5.84 23.25 -15.57
C ALA A 334 7.03 22.64 -16.34
N ALA A 335 7.12 21.30 -16.40
CA ALA A 335 8.19 20.59 -17.11
C ALA A 335 8.14 20.86 -18.63
N LEU A 336 6.94 20.88 -19.22
CA LEU A 336 6.73 21.20 -20.63
C LEU A 336 7.10 22.64 -20.98
N GLN A 337 6.73 23.60 -20.12
CA GLN A 337 7.07 25.02 -20.32
C GLN A 337 8.57 25.30 -20.18
N ALA A 338 9.28 24.54 -19.35
CA ALA A 338 10.73 24.66 -19.20
C ALA A 338 11.51 24.19 -20.45
N SER A 339 10.87 23.45 -21.37
CA SER A 339 11.40 23.04 -22.68
C SER A 339 12.82 22.45 -22.64
N THR A 340 13.04 21.42 -21.82
CA THR A 340 14.33 20.71 -21.79
C THR A 340 14.38 19.58 -22.82
N ALA A 341 15.50 19.47 -23.55
CA ALA A 341 15.72 18.38 -24.52
C ALA A 341 15.79 16.99 -23.85
N THR A 342 16.06 16.95 -22.54
CA THR A 342 16.12 15.73 -21.75
C THR A 342 15.02 15.71 -20.68
N PRO A 343 14.36 14.56 -20.45
CA PRO A 343 13.41 14.42 -19.37
C PRO A 343 14.07 14.62 -18.00
N ASN A 344 13.40 15.38 -17.13
CA ASN A 344 13.81 15.62 -15.76
C ASN A 344 13.97 14.28 -15.02
N PRO A 345 15.19 13.94 -14.56
CA PRO A 345 15.45 12.65 -13.93
C PRO A 345 14.63 12.43 -12.66
N LEU A 346 14.29 13.49 -11.93
CA LEU A 346 13.49 13.42 -10.69
C LEU A 346 11.99 13.19 -10.94
N LEU A 347 11.51 13.45 -12.16
CA LEU A 347 10.13 13.16 -12.56
C LEU A 347 10.01 11.79 -13.26
N SER A 348 11.07 11.28 -13.85
CA SER A 348 11.08 9.95 -14.49
C SER A 348 11.21 8.80 -13.48
N CYS A 349 10.60 7.65 -13.78
CA CYS A 349 10.87 6.37 -13.08
C CYS A 349 11.80 5.52 -13.95
N ARG A 350 13.07 5.36 -13.55
CA ARG A 350 14.12 4.74 -14.39
C ARG A 350 14.56 3.34 -13.96
N HIS A 351 13.99 2.79 -12.89
CA HIS A 351 14.39 1.47 -12.41
C HIS A 351 14.08 0.38 -13.46
N GLN A 352 15.11 -0.39 -13.81
CA GLN A 352 15.02 -1.48 -14.79
C GLN A 352 15.08 -2.85 -14.12
N ASP A 353 15.89 -2.96 -13.07
CA ASP A 353 16.07 -4.20 -12.33
C ASP A 353 14.96 -4.42 -11.31
N TYR A 354 14.72 -5.69 -10.98
CA TYR A 354 13.83 -6.07 -9.89
C TYR A 354 14.60 -6.16 -8.58
N CYS A 355 14.00 -5.68 -7.49
CA CYS A 355 14.53 -5.88 -6.15
C CYS A 355 14.52 -7.36 -5.79
N GLN A 356 15.51 -7.76 -4.99
CA GLN A 356 15.54 -9.10 -4.42
C GLN A 356 14.69 -9.12 -3.15
N ILE A 357 13.62 -9.91 -3.18
CA ILE A 357 12.72 -10.06 -2.04
C ILE A 357 13.21 -11.20 -1.16
N THR A 358 13.48 -10.90 0.11
CA THR A 358 13.89 -11.89 1.10
C THR A 358 12.70 -12.80 1.45
N PRO A 359 12.90 -14.14 1.45
CA PRO A 359 11.86 -15.08 1.88
C PRO A 359 11.39 -14.81 3.30
N LEU A 360 10.12 -15.10 3.55
CA LEU A 360 9.47 -14.81 4.82
C LEU A 360 10.13 -15.53 6.00
N GLU A 361 10.60 -16.76 5.80
CA GLU A 361 11.26 -17.59 6.80
C GLU A 361 12.62 -17.03 7.27
N GLU A 362 13.23 -16.13 6.50
CA GLU A 362 14.49 -15.47 6.87
C GLU A 362 14.27 -14.15 7.62
N LEU A 363 13.02 -13.69 7.72
CA LEU A 363 12.73 -12.41 8.37
C LEU A 363 12.84 -12.56 9.88
N VAL A 364 13.46 -11.57 10.51
CA VAL A 364 13.52 -11.44 11.97
C VAL A 364 12.43 -10.46 12.39
N THR A 365 11.52 -10.92 13.24
CA THR A 365 10.40 -10.14 13.77
C THR A 365 9.91 -10.75 15.09
N ARG A 366 9.01 -10.04 15.77
CA ARG A 366 8.36 -10.48 17.00
C ARG A 366 6.98 -11.07 16.67
N PHE A 367 6.55 -12.04 17.47
CA PHE A 367 5.27 -12.71 17.29
C PHE A 367 4.42 -12.64 18.55
N TYR A 368 3.13 -12.41 18.35
CA TYR A 368 2.07 -12.66 19.31
C TYR A 368 1.36 -13.95 18.89
N THR A 369 1.16 -14.88 19.81
CA THR A 369 0.42 -16.12 19.55
C THR A 369 -0.51 -16.44 20.69
N ARG A 370 -1.75 -16.81 20.33
CA ARG A 370 -2.78 -17.26 21.25
C ARG A 370 -2.93 -18.77 21.12
N PHE A 371 -2.88 -19.46 22.25
CA PHE A 371 -3.04 -20.90 22.35
C PHE A 371 -4.28 -21.21 23.19
N LEU A 372 -5.11 -22.12 22.70
CA LEU A 372 -6.11 -22.80 23.51
C LEU A 372 -5.55 -24.16 23.89
N THR A 373 -5.54 -24.42 25.20
CA THR A 373 -4.86 -25.58 25.78
C THR A 373 -5.74 -26.28 26.80
N LYS A 374 -5.53 -27.58 26.99
CA LYS A 374 -6.12 -28.30 28.12
C LYS A 374 -5.57 -27.69 29.42
N ASP A 375 -6.44 -27.44 30.39
CA ASP A 375 -6.04 -26.91 31.69
C ASP A 375 -5.33 -27.98 32.53
N GLN A 376 -4.03 -28.12 32.32
CA GLN A 376 -3.19 -29.12 32.98
C GLN A 376 -1.87 -28.50 33.43
N PRO A 377 -1.30 -28.93 34.58
CA PRO A 377 0.03 -28.50 35.00
C PRO A 377 1.10 -28.82 33.95
N GLY A 378 2.04 -27.89 33.76
CA GLY A 378 3.22 -28.09 32.90
C GLY A 378 3.06 -27.69 31.42
N VAL A 379 1.87 -27.26 30.98
CA VAL A 379 1.65 -26.81 29.58
C VAL A 379 2.57 -25.65 29.20
N ILE A 380 2.65 -24.61 30.04
CA ILE A 380 3.57 -23.47 29.82
C ILE A 380 5.03 -23.95 29.72
N GLY A 381 5.43 -24.91 30.56
CA GLY A 381 6.79 -25.48 30.52
C GLY A 381 7.08 -26.23 29.22
N LYS A 382 6.09 -26.95 28.66
CA LYS A 382 6.19 -27.62 27.36
C LYS A 382 6.33 -26.59 26.23
N LEU A 383 5.51 -25.52 26.24
CA LEU A 383 5.61 -24.42 25.28
C LEU A 383 7.00 -23.78 25.32
N GLY A 384 7.49 -23.41 26.51
CA GLY A 384 8.81 -22.80 26.69
C GLY A 384 9.95 -23.70 26.24
N THR A 385 9.90 -25.00 26.57
CA THR A 385 10.89 -25.98 26.10
C THR A 385 10.90 -26.10 24.58
N CYS A 386 9.73 -26.15 23.96
CA CYS A 386 9.62 -26.26 22.51
C CYS A 386 10.15 -25.01 21.80
N PHE A 387 9.75 -23.81 22.24
CA PHE A 387 10.29 -22.57 21.70
C PHE A 387 11.82 -22.48 21.87
N GLY A 388 12.33 -22.82 23.06
CA GLY A 388 13.77 -22.84 23.34
C GLY A 388 14.57 -23.80 22.43
N LYS A 389 14.00 -24.97 22.08
CA LYS A 389 14.61 -25.93 21.15
C LYS A 389 14.90 -25.32 19.77
N TYR A 390 14.05 -24.40 19.32
CA TYR A 390 14.18 -23.70 18.05
C TYR A 390 14.80 -22.30 18.20
N SER A 391 15.47 -22.00 19.32
CA SER A 391 16.07 -20.68 19.58
C SER A 391 15.07 -19.51 19.53
N VAL A 392 13.80 -19.77 19.84
CA VAL A 392 12.75 -18.74 19.93
C VAL A 392 12.72 -18.22 21.36
N SER A 393 13.19 -16.99 21.55
CA SER A 393 13.17 -16.33 22.86
C SER A 393 11.81 -15.70 23.15
N LEU A 394 11.29 -15.92 24.35
CA LEU A 394 9.99 -15.41 24.80
C LEU A 394 10.17 -14.16 25.65
N GLU A 395 9.45 -13.10 25.29
CA GLU A 395 9.40 -11.85 26.06
C GLU A 395 8.34 -11.91 27.15
N SER A 396 7.17 -12.50 26.85
CA SER A 396 6.06 -12.61 27.79
C SER A 396 5.26 -13.88 27.55
N VAL A 397 4.80 -14.49 28.64
CA VAL A 397 3.84 -15.60 28.63
C VAL A 397 2.79 -15.32 29.69
N VAL A 398 1.53 -15.23 29.29
CA VAL A 398 0.41 -14.90 30.17
C VAL A 398 -0.73 -15.88 29.94
N GLN A 399 -1.16 -16.57 31.00
CA GLN A 399 -2.45 -17.27 30.99
C GLN A 399 -3.53 -16.25 31.31
N THR A 400 -4.35 -15.92 30.32
CA THR A 400 -5.25 -14.77 30.35
C THR A 400 -6.65 -15.10 30.84
N GLY A 401 -7.03 -16.38 30.79
CA GLY A 401 -8.33 -16.86 31.25
C GLY A 401 -8.68 -18.24 30.69
N PHE A 402 -9.99 -18.45 30.52
CA PHE A 402 -10.57 -19.70 30.04
C PHE A 402 -11.60 -19.44 28.95
N GLN A 403 -11.63 -20.32 27.95
CA GLN A 403 -12.71 -20.43 26.97
C GLN A 403 -13.39 -21.79 27.16
N GLY A 404 -14.50 -21.80 27.91
CA GLY A 404 -15.09 -23.05 28.38
C GLY A 404 -14.14 -23.75 29.36
N GLU A 405 -13.74 -24.98 29.06
CA GLU A 405 -12.79 -25.77 29.87
C GLU A 405 -11.33 -25.63 29.40
N LEU A 406 -11.07 -24.85 28.34
CA LEU A 406 -9.73 -24.66 27.79
C LEU A 406 -9.07 -23.43 28.41
N ALA A 407 -7.84 -23.59 28.89
CA ALA A 407 -6.99 -22.49 29.34
C ALA A 407 -6.41 -21.75 28.14
N GLU A 408 -6.43 -20.41 28.21
CA GLU A 408 -5.95 -19.55 27.15
C GLU A 408 -4.61 -18.91 27.51
N ILE A 409 -3.59 -19.25 26.73
CA ILE A 409 -2.21 -18.79 26.92
C ILE A 409 -1.82 -17.89 25.77
N VAL A 410 -1.32 -16.70 26.10
CA VAL A 410 -0.76 -15.74 25.16
C VAL A 410 0.75 -15.72 25.31
N VAL A 411 1.45 -15.76 24.19
CA VAL A 411 2.91 -15.68 24.11
C VAL A 411 3.29 -14.49 23.23
N VAL A 412 4.24 -13.68 23.71
CA VAL A 412 4.92 -12.66 22.91
C VAL A 412 6.41 -13.01 22.86
N THR A 413 6.99 -13.04 21.66
CA THR A 413 8.42 -13.34 21.46
C THR A 413 9.26 -12.06 21.42
N HIS A 414 10.56 -12.21 21.67
CA HIS A 414 11.56 -11.25 21.20
C HIS A 414 11.72 -11.34 19.67
N ASP A 415 12.66 -10.57 19.11
CA ASP A 415 13.06 -10.68 17.71
C ASP A 415 13.62 -12.08 17.42
N VAL A 416 12.90 -12.83 16.60
CA VAL A 416 13.22 -14.20 16.23
C VAL A 416 13.05 -14.40 14.74
N ARG A 417 13.80 -15.34 14.17
CA ARG A 417 13.64 -15.72 12.77
C ARG A 417 12.30 -16.43 12.57
N GLU A 418 11.53 -16.00 11.57
CA GLU A 418 10.18 -16.53 11.33
C GLU A 418 10.21 -18.02 10.99
N GLY A 419 11.22 -18.51 10.27
CA GLY A 419 11.38 -19.94 9.99
C GLY A 419 11.48 -20.79 11.27
N ASP A 420 12.28 -20.35 12.23
CA ASP A 420 12.50 -21.06 13.49
C ASP A 420 11.22 -21.03 14.35
N PHE A 421 10.54 -19.87 14.37
CA PHE A 421 9.25 -19.72 15.02
C PHE A 421 8.16 -20.63 14.42
N ARG A 422 8.09 -20.73 13.09
CA ARG A 422 7.16 -21.64 12.40
C ARG A 422 7.44 -23.10 12.70
N GLN A 423 8.71 -23.50 12.79
CA GLN A 423 9.09 -24.87 13.19
C GLN A 423 8.65 -25.17 14.63
N ALA A 424 8.85 -24.23 15.56
CA ALA A 424 8.35 -24.37 16.93
C ALA A 424 6.83 -24.53 16.95
N LEU A 425 6.08 -23.71 16.21
CA LEU A 425 4.61 -23.86 16.12
C LEU A 425 4.17 -25.19 15.52
N ALA A 426 4.90 -25.70 14.51
CA ALA A 426 4.60 -26.99 13.91
C ALA A 426 4.75 -28.13 14.91
N GLU A 427 5.79 -28.11 15.75
CA GLU A 427 5.95 -29.09 16.84
C GLU A 427 4.91 -28.89 17.94
N ILE A 428 4.63 -27.66 18.36
CA ILE A 428 3.63 -27.34 19.39
C ILE A 428 2.26 -27.89 19.01
N ARG A 429 1.85 -27.80 17.74
CA ARG A 429 0.58 -28.36 17.24
C ARG A 429 0.44 -29.87 17.45
N THR A 430 1.54 -30.60 17.64
CA THR A 430 1.51 -32.05 17.87
C THR A 430 1.37 -32.43 19.36
N LEU A 431 1.50 -31.46 20.26
CA LEU A 431 1.40 -31.69 21.69
C LEU A 431 -0.06 -31.96 22.09
N GLU A 432 -0.29 -33.06 22.80
CA GLU A 432 -1.64 -33.48 23.23
C GLU A 432 -2.36 -32.45 24.12
N ALA A 433 -1.62 -31.54 24.74
CA ALA A 433 -2.16 -30.49 25.58
C ALA A 433 -2.67 -29.27 24.80
N ILE A 434 -2.36 -29.17 23.50
CA ILE A 434 -2.78 -28.07 22.64
C ILE A 434 -4.06 -28.49 21.93
N ASP A 435 -5.12 -27.70 22.12
CA ASP A 435 -6.37 -27.85 21.38
C ASP A 435 -6.25 -27.13 20.02
N SER A 436 -5.88 -25.86 20.05
CA SER A 436 -5.78 -25.04 18.86
C SER A 436 -4.88 -23.81 19.06
N ILE A 437 -4.50 -23.18 17.95
CA ILE A 437 -3.75 -21.91 17.91
C ILE A 437 -4.62 -20.90 17.17
N PRO A 438 -5.57 -20.22 17.85
CA PRO A 438 -6.56 -19.40 17.16
C PRO A 438 -5.99 -18.14 16.50
N SER A 439 -4.84 -17.67 16.95
CA SER A 439 -4.28 -16.41 16.45
C SER A 439 -2.76 -16.44 16.43
N LEU A 440 -2.21 -15.95 15.34
CA LEU A 440 -0.80 -15.69 15.12
C LEU A 440 -0.69 -14.33 14.46
N LEU A 441 -0.06 -13.38 15.13
CA LEU A 441 0.10 -12.01 14.63
C LEU A 441 1.55 -11.58 14.80
N ARG A 442 2.06 -10.75 13.90
CA ARG A 442 3.40 -10.14 14.08
C ARG A 442 3.29 -8.92 14.99
N VAL A 443 4.40 -8.54 15.61
CA VAL A 443 4.50 -7.35 16.46
C VAL A 443 5.54 -6.41 15.84
N LEU A 444 5.22 -5.12 15.79
CA LEU A 444 6.09 -4.08 15.23
C LEU A 444 7.33 -3.84 16.09
#